data_AF-A0A1L7XFJ0-F1
#
_entry.id   AF-A0A1L7XFJ0-F1
#
_cell.length_a   1.000
_cell.length_b   1.000
_cell.length_c   1.000
_cell.angle_alpha   90.00
_cell.angle_beta   90.00
_cell.angle_gamma   90.00
#
_symmetry.space_group_name_H-M   'P 1'
#
loop_
_entity.id
_entity.type
_entity.pdbx_description
1 polymer ?
#
loop_
_entity_poly.entity_id
_entity_poly.type
_entity_poly.pdbx_seq_one_letter_code
_entity_poly.pdbx_strand_id
1 'polypeptide(L)'
;MSRQITPLQQAYLDAYAAACALVPHNLRRQVILFGGAASIAHGILDRKAKDVDILVGVEALAILDDAIINMREGFHRDYDGTIKWDKCDLQNNKLFEVTVEFVDMGGPFVPRIPEVVGFGEGYVVTLTELVQLRASTLVGRGDESDHIDFFLLLSLAVKLPHLGEEELGSMIEAVEMCEESRDTDVLFMDVLGSFELGGVRYESWVEWVHFGLQ
;
A
#
# COMPACT_ATOMS: atom_id res chain seq x y z
N MET A 1 -7.26 -22.23 -12.03
CA MET A 1 -6.47 -22.70 -10.86
C MET A 1 -6.45 -21.56 -9.86
N SER A 2 -6.93 -21.75 -8.62
CA SER A 2 -6.80 -20.74 -7.58
C SER A 2 -5.29 -20.58 -7.28
N ARG A 3 -4.71 -19.41 -7.57
CA ARG A 3 -3.33 -19.13 -7.20
C ARG A 3 -3.24 -19.17 -5.67
N GLN A 4 -2.33 -19.97 -5.12
CA GLN A 4 -2.13 -20.11 -3.69
C GLN A 4 -1.06 -19.13 -3.21
N ILE A 5 -1.30 -18.53 -2.05
CA ILE A 5 -0.32 -17.73 -1.31
C ILE A 5 0.90 -18.60 -1.00
N THR A 6 2.10 -18.08 -1.27
CA THR A 6 3.35 -18.78 -0.92
C THR A 6 3.63 -18.67 0.59
N PRO A 7 4.46 -19.55 1.18
CA PRO A 7 4.81 -19.46 2.60
C PRO A 7 5.40 -18.11 3.03
N LEU A 8 6.18 -17.46 2.15
CA LEU A 8 6.73 -16.13 2.41
C LEU A 8 5.64 -15.05 2.40
N GLN A 9 4.74 -15.09 1.41
CA GLN A 9 3.59 -14.18 1.37
C GLN A 9 2.67 -14.37 2.58
N GLN A 10 2.51 -15.60 3.06
CA GLN A 10 1.78 -15.87 4.30
C GLN A 10 2.51 -15.28 5.51
N ALA A 11 3.84 -15.40 5.58
CA ALA A 11 4.62 -14.79 6.66
C ALA A 11 4.45 -13.26 6.72
N TYR A 12 4.31 -12.58 5.57
CA TYR A 12 3.97 -11.14 5.54
C TYR A 12 2.62 -10.84 6.19
N LEU A 13 1.59 -11.61 5.86
CA LEU A 13 0.25 -11.45 6.46
C LEU A 13 0.24 -11.81 7.95
N ASP A 14 1.04 -12.80 8.34
CA ASP A 14 1.16 -13.21 9.75
C ASP A 14 1.91 -12.17 10.59
N ALA A 15 2.94 -11.51 10.04
CA ALA A 15 3.61 -10.40 10.70
C ALA A 15 2.63 -9.25 11.00
N TYR A 16 1.79 -8.91 10.01
CA TYR A 16 0.71 -7.94 10.22
C TYR A 16 -0.29 -8.40 11.29
N ALA A 17 -0.72 -9.67 11.25
CA ALA A 17 -1.64 -10.21 12.25
C ALA A 17 -1.03 -10.18 13.66
N ALA A 18 0.26 -10.46 13.81
CA ALA A 18 0.98 -10.37 15.08
C ALA A 18 1.02 -8.92 15.60
N ALA A 19 1.24 -7.93 14.73
CA ALA A 19 1.14 -6.52 15.11
C ALA A 19 -0.27 -6.16 15.60
N CYS A 20 -1.33 -6.62 14.92
CA CYS A 20 -2.71 -6.42 15.37
C CYS A 20 -3.02 -7.10 16.71
N ALA A 21 -2.41 -8.26 16.99
CA ALA A 21 -2.62 -8.99 18.23
C ALA A 21 -2.01 -8.28 19.45
N LEU A 22 -0.90 -7.55 19.25
CA LEU A 22 -0.26 -6.72 20.29
C LEU A 22 -1.10 -5.50 20.67
N VAL A 23 -1.91 -4.99 19.74
CA VAL A 23 -2.68 -3.76 19.93
C VAL A 23 -4.10 -4.07 20.45
N PRO A 24 -4.56 -3.40 21.53
CA PRO A 24 -5.92 -3.55 22.05
C PRO A 24 -6.99 -3.30 20.98
N HIS A 25 -8.07 -4.08 21.03
CA HIS A 25 -9.12 -4.05 20.00
C HIS A 25 -9.66 -2.63 19.70
N ASN A 26 -9.81 -1.78 20.71
CA ASN A 26 -10.30 -0.40 20.54
C ASN A 26 -9.33 0.52 19.79
N LEU A 27 -8.06 0.13 19.65
CA LEU A 27 -7.00 0.86 18.96
C LEU A 27 -6.62 0.26 17.61
N ARG A 28 -7.11 -0.93 17.24
CA ARG A 28 -6.71 -1.60 15.97
C ARG A 28 -7.07 -0.83 14.71
N ARG A 29 -8.02 0.11 14.77
CA ARG A 29 -8.27 1.08 13.67
C ARG A 29 -7.07 1.98 13.35
N GLN A 30 -6.08 2.04 14.25
CA GLN A 30 -4.82 2.74 14.11
C GLN A 30 -3.69 1.81 13.62
N VAL A 31 -4.00 0.61 13.11
CA VAL A 31 -3.02 -0.36 12.59
C VAL A 31 -3.50 -0.85 11.24
N ILE A 32 -3.07 -0.19 10.17
CA ILE A 32 -3.60 -0.40 8.82
C ILE A 32 -2.51 -0.96 7.92
N LEU A 33 -2.74 -2.14 7.34
CA LEU A 33 -1.85 -2.73 6.35
C LEU A 33 -1.90 -1.92 5.05
N PHE A 34 -0.74 -1.55 4.51
CA PHE A 34 -0.63 -0.92 3.20
C PHE A 34 0.57 -1.48 2.41
N GLY A 35 0.88 -0.87 1.26
CA GLY A 35 2.06 -1.23 0.49
C GLY A 35 2.00 -2.63 -0.15
N GLY A 36 3.14 -3.31 -0.22
CA GLY A 36 3.31 -4.62 -0.88
C GLY A 36 2.39 -5.71 -0.31
N ALA A 37 2.42 -5.85 1.01
CA ALA A 37 1.66 -6.86 1.74
C ALA A 37 0.14 -6.63 1.65
N ALA A 38 -0.32 -5.39 1.55
CA ALA A 38 -1.74 -5.10 1.32
C ALA A 38 -2.24 -5.61 -0.05
N SER A 39 -1.41 -5.54 -1.11
CA SER A 39 -1.79 -6.14 -2.40
C SER A 39 -1.97 -7.66 -2.29
N ILE A 40 -1.14 -8.33 -1.51
CA ILE A 40 -1.28 -9.78 -1.22
C ILE A 40 -2.59 -10.03 -0.47
N ALA A 41 -2.95 -9.19 0.50
CA ALA A 41 -4.22 -9.29 1.23
C ALA A 41 -5.46 -9.14 0.31
N HIS A 42 -5.34 -8.38 -0.78
CA HIS A 42 -6.35 -8.28 -1.84
C HIS A 42 -6.28 -9.39 -2.90
N GLY A 43 -5.39 -10.39 -2.73
CA GLY A 43 -5.25 -11.51 -3.66
C GLY A 43 -4.38 -11.22 -4.89
N ILE A 44 -3.64 -10.11 -4.90
CA ILE A 44 -2.70 -9.74 -5.97
C ILE A 44 -1.36 -10.41 -5.70
N LEU A 45 -1.27 -11.69 -6.07
CA LEU A 45 -0.14 -12.56 -5.70
C LEU A 45 1.09 -12.45 -6.60
N ASP A 46 0.98 -11.80 -7.76
CA ASP A 46 2.12 -11.62 -8.69
C ASP A 46 3.11 -10.55 -8.18
N ARG A 47 2.73 -9.83 -7.11
CA ARG A 47 3.53 -8.78 -6.51
C ARG A 47 4.63 -9.35 -5.61
N LYS A 48 5.84 -8.80 -5.75
CA LYS A 48 6.99 -9.10 -4.89
C LYS A 48 7.09 -8.09 -3.75
N ALA A 49 6.27 -8.28 -2.72
CA ALA A 49 6.47 -7.55 -1.47
C ALA A 49 7.87 -7.88 -0.89
N LYS A 50 8.58 -6.87 -0.39
CA LYS A 50 9.91 -7.01 0.22
C LYS A 50 9.82 -6.97 1.75
N ASP A 51 8.82 -6.26 2.24
CA ASP A 51 8.55 -5.83 3.60
C ASP A 51 7.03 -5.80 3.85
N VAL A 52 6.68 -5.52 5.11
CA VAL A 52 5.30 -5.30 5.57
C VAL A 52 5.18 -3.87 6.05
N ASP A 53 4.51 -3.04 5.25
CA ASP A 53 4.25 -1.65 5.59
C ASP A 53 2.93 -1.51 6.39
N ILE A 54 3.00 -0.86 7.54
CA ILE A 54 1.85 -0.69 8.45
C ILE A 54 1.73 0.79 8.82
N LEU A 55 0.60 1.39 8.48
CA LEU A 55 0.25 2.71 9.01
C LEU A 55 -0.15 2.58 10.46
N VAL A 56 0.47 3.39 11.31
CA VAL A 56 0.25 3.37 12.75
C VAL A 56 -0.16 4.74 13.28
N GLY A 57 -1.15 4.75 14.16
CA GLY A 57 -1.44 5.93 14.98
C GLY A 57 -0.55 5.97 16.22
N VAL A 58 -0.37 7.16 16.80
CA VAL A 58 0.57 7.42 17.91
C VAL A 58 0.36 6.49 19.11
N GLU A 59 -0.89 6.19 19.46
CA GLU A 59 -1.20 5.32 20.61
C GLU A 59 -0.85 3.85 20.32
N ALA A 60 -1.13 3.37 19.10
CA ALA A 60 -0.77 2.03 18.69
C ALA A 60 0.76 1.87 18.53
N LEU A 61 1.43 2.89 18.00
CA LEU A 61 2.88 2.90 17.85
C LEU A 61 3.59 2.76 19.20
N ALA A 62 3.14 3.45 20.25
CA ALA A 62 3.73 3.31 21.59
C ALA A 62 3.65 1.86 22.14
N ILE A 63 2.57 1.14 21.83
CA ILE A 63 2.38 -0.26 22.25
C ILE A 63 3.28 -1.20 21.44
N LEU A 64 3.39 -0.94 20.13
CA LEU A 64 4.26 -1.70 19.23
C LEU A 64 5.74 -1.48 19.58
N ASP A 65 6.16 -0.25 19.88
CA ASP A 65 7.52 0.04 20.34
C ASP A 65 7.86 -0.68 21.65
N ASP A 66 6.95 -0.68 22.63
CA ASP A 66 7.11 -1.48 23.85
C ASP A 66 7.22 -2.98 23.52
N ALA A 67 6.45 -3.49 22.57
CA ALA A 67 6.54 -4.89 22.15
C ALA A 67 7.90 -5.23 21.52
N ILE A 68 8.42 -4.35 20.67
CA ILE A 68 9.71 -4.52 20.00
C ILE A 68 10.87 -4.47 21.02
N ILE A 69 10.85 -3.50 21.95
CA ILE A 69 11.85 -3.38 23.02
C ILE A 69 11.89 -4.64 23.89
N ASN A 70 10.72 -5.22 24.16
CA ASN A 70 10.58 -6.42 24.99
C ASN A 70 10.55 -7.73 24.19
N MET A 71 10.88 -7.69 22.89
CA MET A 71 10.94 -8.85 21.99
C MET A 71 9.68 -9.73 21.98
N ARG A 72 8.49 -9.13 22.06
CA ARG A 72 7.21 -9.86 22.11
C ARG A 72 6.76 -10.30 20.73
N GLU A 73 6.10 -11.46 20.68
CA GLU A 73 5.47 -11.99 19.46
C GLU A 73 6.45 -12.09 18.26
N GLY A 74 7.76 -12.26 18.50
CA GLY A 74 8.77 -12.37 17.46
C GLY A 74 9.28 -11.04 16.89
N PHE A 75 8.77 -9.89 17.35
CA PHE A 75 9.25 -8.57 16.94
C PHE A 75 10.58 -8.21 17.60
N HIS A 76 11.50 -7.61 16.85
CA HIS A 76 12.75 -7.08 17.38
C HIS A 76 13.34 -6.01 16.46
N ARG A 77 14.35 -5.26 16.94
CA ARG A 77 15.18 -4.40 16.09
C ARG A 77 16.49 -5.11 15.80
N ASP A 78 16.87 -5.13 14.53
CA ASP A 78 18.19 -5.58 14.08
C ASP A 78 19.25 -4.49 14.37
N TYR A 79 20.53 -4.81 14.15
CA TYR A 79 21.66 -3.94 14.45
C TYR A 79 21.66 -2.61 13.70
N ASP A 80 21.06 -2.57 12.50
CA ASP A 80 20.88 -1.36 11.69
C ASP A 80 19.66 -0.52 12.10
N GLY A 81 18.88 -1.01 13.08
CA GLY A 81 17.66 -0.38 13.56
C GLY A 81 16.40 -0.80 12.81
N THR A 82 16.51 -1.61 11.76
CA THR A 82 15.35 -2.15 11.04
C THR A 82 14.53 -3.05 11.96
N ILE A 83 13.21 -2.91 11.89
CA ILE A 83 12.29 -3.74 12.66
C ILE A 83 12.04 -5.04 11.90
N LYS A 84 12.18 -6.14 12.62
CA LYS A 84 12.07 -7.50 12.11
C LYS A 84 10.99 -8.26 12.87
N TRP A 85 10.37 -9.21 12.20
CA TRP A 85 9.45 -10.17 12.77
C TRP A 85 9.81 -11.59 12.34
N ASP A 86 10.00 -12.45 13.32
CA ASP A 86 10.43 -13.83 13.10
C ASP A 86 9.29 -14.84 13.23
N LYS A 87 9.19 -15.73 12.23
CA LYS A 87 8.31 -16.89 12.26
C LYS A 87 9.07 -18.18 11.98
N CYS A 88 9.03 -19.08 12.95
CA CYS A 88 9.45 -20.47 12.74
C CYS A 88 8.31 -21.28 12.10
N ASP A 89 8.50 -21.70 10.86
CA ASP A 89 7.74 -22.79 10.26
C ASP A 89 8.31 -24.12 10.76
N LEU A 90 7.68 -24.65 11.81
CA LEU A 90 8.05 -25.91 12.45
C LEU A 90 7.85 -27.12 11.54
N GLN A 91 6.99 -27.04 10.51
CA GLN A 91 6.75 -28.16 9.60
C GLN A 91 7.91 -28.35 8.62
N ASN A 92 8.52 -27.25 8.18
CA ASN A 92 9.62 -27.26 7.21
C ASN A 92 10.98 -26.87 7.83
N ASN A 93 11.04 -26.69 9.16
CA ASN A 93 12.21 -26.20 9.90
C ASN A 93 12.83 -24.94 9.26
N LYS A 94 11.97 -23.98 8.89
CA LYS A 94 12.35 -22.76 8.19
C LYS A 94 12.03 -21.54 9.05
N LEU A 95 13.01 -20.66 9.23
CA LEU A 95 12.79 -19.34 9.80
C LEU A 95 12.45 -18.36 8.67
N PHE A 96 11.34 -17.65 8.82
CA PHE A 96 11.02 -16.48 8.02
C PHE A 96 11.31 -15.25 8.86
N GLU A 97 12.25 -14.44 8.41
CA GLU A 97 12.51 -13.11 8.95
C GLU A 97 11.85 -12.10 8.02
N VAL A 98 10.90 -11.34 8.55
CA VAL A 98 10.12 -10.34 7.80
C VAL A 98 10.53 -8.95 8.26
N THR A 99 10.94 -8.09 7.33
CA THR A 99 11.09 -6.66 7.60
C THR A 99 9.72 -6.01 7.75
N VAL A 100 9.52 -5.24 8.82
CA VAL A 100 8.28 -4.52 9.10
C VAL A 100 8.58 -3.02 9.19
N GLU A 101 7.81 -2.21 8.47
CA GLU A 101 7.93 -0.76 8.51
C GLU A 101 6.67 -0.14 9.12
N PHE A 102 6.86 0.65 10.17
CA PHE A 102 5.78 1.45 10.76
C PHE A 102 5.85 2.86 10.21
N VAL A 103 4.73 3.31 9.64
CA VAL A 103 4.61 4.64 9.03
C VAL A 103 3.54 5.43 9.74
N ASP A 104 3.87 6.65 10.16
CA ASP A 104 2.95 7.50 10.91
C ASP A 104 1.72 7.88 10.08
N MET A 105 0.54 7.55 10.62
CA MET A 105 -0.74 7.99 10.08
C MET A 105 -0.95 9.48 10.37
N GLY A 106 -1.25 10.26 9.34
CA GLY A 106 -1.26 11.73 9.42
C GLY A 106 0.14 12.35 9.28
N GLY A 107 1.15 11.57 8.95
CA GLY A 107 2.49 12.05 8.63
C GLY A 107 2.63 12.57 7.18
N PRO A 108 3.82 13.03 6.77
CA PRO A 108 4.05 13.59 5.42
C PRO A 108 3.74 12.62 4.28
N PHE A 109 3.89 11.31 4.51
CA PHE A 109 3.64 10.28 3.49
C PHE A 109 2.15 9.92 3.35
N VAL A 110 1.41 9.88 4.47
CA VAL A 110 -0.04 9.63 4.49
C VAL A 110 -0.71 10.70 5.36
N PRO A 111 -0.96 11.90 4.81
CA PRO A 111 -1.42 13.06 5.59
C PRO A 111 -2.87 12.92 6.07
N ARG A 112 -3.66 12.06 5.44
CA ARG A 112 -5.05 11.75 5.82
C ARG A 112 -5.22 10.27 6.16
N ILE A 113 -6.25 9.94 6.94
CA ILE A 113 -6.62 8.55 7.19
C ILE A 113 -7.13 7.95 5.87
N PRO A 114 -6.55 6.84 5.37
CA PRO A 114 -7.01 6.22 4.13
C PRO A 114 -8.34 5.50 4.34
N GLU A 115 -9.08 5.31 3.24
CA GLU A 115 -10.19 4.37 3.24
C GLU A 115 -9.69 2.93 3.46
N VAL A 116 -10.42 2.17 4.28
CA VAL A 116 -10.02 0.81 4.67
C VAL A 116 -11.17 -0.18 4.64
N VAL A 117 -10.83 -1.45 4.49
CA VAL A 117 -11.72 -2.59 4.73
C VAL A 117 -11.18 -3.46 5.86
N GLY A 118 -12.06 -4.19 6.54
CA GLY A 118 -11.66 -5.12 7.60
C GLY A 118 -10.82 -6.27 7.04
N PHE A 119 -9.73 -6.62 7.73
CA PHE A 119 -8.85 -7.72 7.36
C PHE A 119 -8.32 -8.43 8.61
N GLY A 120 -8.80 -9.66 8.83
CA GLY A 120 -8.56 -10.37 10.08
C GLY A 120 -9.06 -9.57 11.28
N GLU A 121 -8.18 -9.31 12.23
CA GLU A 121 -8.45 -8.52 13.43
C GLU A 121 -8.17 -7.01 13.25
N GLY A 122 -7.65 -6.61 12.09
CA GLY A 122 -7.27 -5.24 11.74
C GLY A 122 -7.94 -4.74 10.47
N TYR A 123 -7.20 -3.90 9.73
CA TYR A 123 -7.69 -3.17 8.57
C TYR A 123 -6.62 -3.13 7.47
N VAL A 124 -7.04 -3.20 6.22
CA VAL A 124 -6.18 -2.99 5.05
C VAL A 124 -6.73 -1.83 4.24
N VAL A 125 -5.85 -1.00 3.68
CA VAL A 125 -6.28 0.05 2.74
C VAL A 125 -7.04 -0.56 1.56
N THR A 126 -8.02 0.16 1.02
CA THR A 126 -8.76 -0.31 -0.16
C THR A 126 -7.85 -0.37 -1.39
N LEU A 127 -8.29 -1.09 -2.44
CA LEU A 127 -7.58 -1.11 -3.72
C LEU A 127 -7.45 0.30 -4.32
N THR A 128 -8.47 1.14 -4.18
CA THR A 128 -8.46 2.52 -4.67
C THR A 128 -7.42 3.37 -3.95
N GLU A 129 -7.25 3.19 -2.64
CA GLU A 129 -6.18 3.87 -1.90
C GLU A 129 -4.80 3.30 -2.20
N LEU A 130 -4.67 2.00 -2.45
CA LEU A 130 -3.40 1.43 -2.89
C LEU A 130 -2.92 2.02 -4.22
N VAL A 131 -3.83 2.25 -5.17
CA VAL A 131 -3.51 2.91 -6.44
C VAL A 131 -2.96 4.32 -6.19
N GLN A 132 -3.65 5.13 -5.38
CA GLN A 132 -3.25 6.50 -5.07
C GLN A 132 -1.89 6.56 -4.33
N LEU A 133 -1.71 5.71 -3.31
CA LEU A 133 -0.45 5.62 -2.57
C LEU A 133 0.71 5.14 -3.46
N ARG A 134 0.43 4.26 -4.44
CA ARG A 134 1.43 3.82 -5.41
C ARG A 134 1.78 4.93 -6.40
N ALA A 135 0.80 5.70 -6.90
CA ALA A 135 1.07 6.85 -7.76
C ALA A 135 1.98 7.87 -7.07
N SER A 136 1.66 8.24 -5.82
CA SER A 136 2.50 9.16 -5.03
C SER A 136 3.92 8.62 -4.82
N THR A 137 4.06 7.31 -4.55
CA THR A 137 5.38 6.67 -4.43
C THR A 137 6.17 6.74 -5.74
N LEU A 138 5.50 6.45 -6.86
CA LEU A 138 6.10 6.45 -8.19
C LEU A 138 6.66 7.83 -8.56
N VAL A 139 5.85 8.87 -8.38
CA VAL A 139 6.23 10.27 -8.63
C VAL A 139 7.38 10.72 -7.73
N GLY A 140 7.31 10.42 -6.44
CA GLY A 140 8.30 10.94 -5.48
C GLY A 140 9.66 10.24 -5.52
N ARG A 141 9.68 8.91 -5.71
CA ARG A 141 10.88 8.09 -5.50
C ARG A 141 10.88 6.76 -6.28
N GLY A 142 10.01 6.62 -7.27
CA GLY A 142 9.72 5.32 -7.89
C GLY A 142 10.88 4.70 -8.64
N ASP A 143 10.86 3.38 -8.73
CA ASP A 143 11.70 2.59 -9.63
C ASP A 143 10.87 1.79 -10.66
N GLU A 144 11.54 1.04 -11.55
CA GLU A 144 10.87 0.21 -12.57
C GLU A 144 9.85 -0.79 -11.98
N SER A 145 10.09 -1.29 -10.76
CA SER A 145 9.14 -2.18 -10.08
C SER A 145 7.89 -1.44 -9.61
N ASP A 146 8.02 -0.18 -9.22
CA ASP A 146 6.89 0.69 -8.88
C ASP A 146 6.01 0.99 -10.10
N HIS A 147 6.59 1.14 -11.29
CA HIS A 147 5.81 1.27 -12.54
C HIS A 147 4.96 0.04 -12.82
N ILE A 148 5.55 -1.16 -12.73
CA ILE A 148 4.84 -2.43 -12.96
C ILE A 148 3.72 -2.60 -11.92
N ASP A 149 4.01 -2.29 -10.66
CA ASP A 149 3.04 -2.37 -9.57
C ASP A 149 1.89 -1.37 -9.76
N PHE A 150 2.18 -0.14 -10.19
CA PHE A 150 1.17 0.87 -10.47
C PHE A 150 0.23 0.43 -11.59
N PHE A 151 0.78 -0.01 -12.72
CA PHE A 151 -0.01 -0.49 -13.85
C PHE A 151 -0.90 -1.68 -13.47
N LEU A 152 -0.35 -2.65 -12.72
CA LEU A 152 -1.10 -3.80 -12.23
C LEU A 152 -2.26 -3.36 -11.33
N LEU A 153 -2.02 -2.46 -10.38
CA LEU A 153 -3.06 -1.95 -9.48
C LEU A 153 -4.14 -1.19 -10.25
N LEU A 154 -3.74 -0.35 -11.22
CA LEU A 154 -4.66 0.40 -12.06
C LEU A 154 -5.57 -0.54 -12.87
N SER A 155 -5.02 -1.62 -13.44
CA SER A 155 -5.80 -2.62 -14.20
C SER A 155 -6.83 -3.40 -13.38
N LEU A 156 -6.70 -3.40 -12.05
CA LEU A 156 -7.58 -4.11 -11.12
C LEU A 156 -8.55 -3.17 -10.41
N ALA A 157 -8.32 -1.87 -10.47
CA ALA A 157 -9.20 -0.88 -9.87
C ALA A 157 -10.49 -0.77 -10.68
N VAL A 158 -11.61 -0.58 -9.98
CA VAL A 158 -12.93 -0.43 -10.63
C VAL A 158 -13.18 1.03 -10.95
N LYS A 159 -13.23 1.86 -9.91
CA LYS A 159 -13.44 3.30 -10.03
C LYS A 159 -12.81 4.00 -8.84
N LEU A 160 -11.99 5.01 -9.08
CA LEU A 160 -11.45 5.84 -8.02
C LEU A 160 -12.53 6.78 -7.45
N PRO A 161 -12.47 7.08 -6.15
CA PRO A 161 -13.30 8.14 -5.58
C PRO A 161 -12.90 9.50 -6.20
N HIS A 162 -13.67 10.54 -5.89
CA HIS A 162 -13.24 11.89 -6.23
C HIS A 162 -11.92 12.19 -5.52
N LEU A 163 -10.90 12.52 -6.31
CA LEU A 163 -9.55 12.81 -5.82
C LEU A 163 -9.41 14.31 -5.55
N GLY A 164 -8.65 14.66 -4.50
CA GLY A 164 -8.17 16.01 -4.32
C GLY A 164 -7.16 16.41 -5.40
N GLU A 165 -6.85 17.70 -5.51
CA GLU A 165 -5.96 18.23 -6.56
C GLU A 165 -4.55 17.62 -6.51
N GLU A 166 -3.96 17.45 -5.32
CA GLU A 166 -2.64 16.82 -5.15
C GLU A 166 -2.64 15.33 -5.51
N GLU A 167 -3.70 14.61 -5.14
CA GLU A 167 -3.86 13.19 -5.44
C GLU A 167 -4.05 12.98 -6.94
N LEU A 168 -4.88 13.81 -7.56
CA LEU A 168 -5.10 13.83 -9.00
C LEU A 168 -3.82 14.19 -9.76
N GLY A 169 -3.06 15.20 -9.31
CA GLY A 169 -1.78 15.56 -9.88
C GLY A 169 -0.78 14.40 -9.84
N SER A 170 -0.66 13.73 -8.69
CA SER A 170 0.22 12.56 -8.54
C SER A 170 -0.21 11.40 -9.45
N MET A 171 -1.51 11.18 -9.60
CA MET A 171 -2.06 10.16 -10.48
C MET A 171 -1.77 10.45 -11.96
N ILE A 172 -1.93 11.71 -12.37
CA ILE A 172 -1.64 12.16 -13.74
C ILE A 172 -0.16 11.97 -14.05
N GLU A 173 0.72 12.49 -13.20
CA GLU A 173 2.17 12.39 -13.39
C GLU A 173 2.63 10.92 -13.40
N ALA A 174 2.06 10.07 -12.53
CA ALA A 174 2.33 8.64 -12.54
C ALA A 174 1.94 7.96 -13.87
N VAL A 175 0.85 8.40 -14.53
CA VAL A 175 0.44 7.89 -15.84
C VAL A 175 1.36 8.40 -16.95
N GLU A 176 1.74 9.68 -16.93
CA GLU A 176 2.74 10.25 -17.85
C GLU A 176 4.08 9.51 -17.75
N MET A 177 4.51 9.18 -16.53
CA MET A 177 5.72 8.39 -16.31
C MET A 177 5.63 6.98 -16.90
N CYS A 178 4.43 6.49 -17.22
CA CYS A 178 4.18 5.19 -17.85
C CYS A 178 3.99 5.29 -19.39
N GLU A 179 4.32 6.43 -20.01
CA GLU A 179 4.02 6.87 -21.39
C GLU A 179 4.37 5.93 -22.56
N GLU A 180 4.98 4.77 -22.35
CA GLU A 180 5.28 3.84 -23.44
C GLU A 180 4.08 2.99 -23.91
N SER A 181 2.91 3.08 -23.26
CA SER A 181 1.72 2.29 -23.65
C SER A 181 0.42 3.10 -23.64
N ARG A 182 -0.24 3.18 -24.81
CA ARG A 182 -1.61 3.72 -24.96
C ARG A 182 -2.64 3.02 -24.06
N ASP A 183 -2.31 1.83 -23.56
CA ASP A 183 -3.19 1.04 -22.72
C ASP A 183 -3.28 1.63 -21.30
N THR A 184 -2.22 2.29 -20.81
CA THR A 184 -2.21 2.93 -19.48
C THR A 184 -3.18 4.10 -19.42
N ASP A 185 -3.21 4.95 -20.45
CA ASP A 185 -4.12 6.10 -20.56
C ASP A 185 -5.60 5.65 -20.53
N VAL A 186 -5.91 4.57 -21.25
CA VAL A 186 -7.26 4.00 -21.30
C VAL A 186 -7.65 3.44 -19.93
N LEU A 187 -6.76 2.66 -19.30
CA LEU A 187 -7.00 2.14 -17.95
C LEU A 187 -7.20 3.27 -16.94
N PHE A 188 -6.39 4.33 -17.03
CA PHE A 188 -6.53 5.49 -16.15
C PHE A 188 -7.90 6.14 -16.31
N MET A 189 -8.34 6.38 -17.55
CA MET A 189 -9.66 6.97 -17.81
C MET A 189 -10.81 6.04 -17.42
N ASP A 190 -10.67 4.74 -17.60
CA ASP A 190 -11.69 3.77 -17.17
C ASP A 190 -11.87 3.79 -15.65
N VAL A 191 -10.75 3.94 -14.91
CA VAL A 191 -10.74 3.98 -13.45
C VAL A 191 -11.20 5.35 -12.92
N LEU A 192 -10.82 6.45 -13.55
CA LEU A 192 -11.13 7.80 -13.05
C LEU A 192 -12.49 8.32 -13.56
N GLY A 193 -12.89 7.91 -14.76
CA GLY A 193 -14.08 8.37 -15.47
C GLY A 193 -13.94 9.80 -15.99
N SER A 194 -14.27 10.80 -15.17
CA SER A 194 -14.12 12.23 -15.50
C SER A 194 -13.58 12.97 -14.28
N PHE A 195 -12.74 13.96 -14.50
CA PHE A 195 -12.07 14.69 -13.42
C PHE A 195 -12.04 16.19 -13.66
N GLU A 196 -11.80 16.96 -12.60
CA GLU A 196 -11.69 18.42 -12.65
C GLU A 196 -10.31 18.84 -12.17
N LEU A 197 -9.61 19.65 -12.96
CA LEU A 197 -8.30 20.20 -12.63
C LEU A 197 -8.28 21.68 -13.01
N GLY A 198 -7.90 22.55 -12.08
CA GLY A 198 -7.88 24.00 -12.32
C GLY A 198 -9.24 24.61 -12.72
N GLY A 199 -10.36 23.99 -12.31
CA GLY A 199 -11.72 24.43 -12.69
C GLY A 199 -12.20 23.96 -14.07
N VAL A 200 -11.41 23.13 -14.76
CA VAL A 200 -11.77 22.55 -16.06
C VAL A 200 -12.06 21.08 -15.89
N ARG A 201 -13.22 20.63 -16.43
CA ARG A 201 -13.63 19.23 -16.41
C ARG A 201 -13.13 18.52 -17.67
N TYR A 202 -12.52 17.36 -17.48
CA TYR A 202 -12.02 16.48 -18.53
C TYR A 202 -12.82 15.18 -18.56
N GLU A 203 -13.28 14.78 -19.75
CA GLU A 203 -14.02 13.53 -19.97
C GLU A 203 -13.16 12.48 -20.71
N SER A 204 -11.98 12.87 -21.20
CA SER A 204 -10.98 11.95 -21.76
C SER A 204 -9.55 12.41 -21.50
N TRP A 205 -8.61 11.46 -21.48
CA TRP A 205 -7.17 11.73 -21.38
C TRP A 205 -6.66 12.55 -22.57
N VAL A 206 -7.20 12.28 -23.76
CA VAL A 206 -6.85 12.98 -25.00
C VAL A 206 -7.19 14.47 -24.92
N GLU A 207 -8.32 14.84 -24.30
CA GLU A 207 -8.64 16.24 -24.04
C GLU A 207 -7.59 16.87 -23.13
N TRP A 208 -7.21 16.19 -22.05
CA TRP A 208 -6.21 16.69 -21.13
C TRP A 208 -4.82 16.85 -21.77
N VAL A 209 -4.28 15.84 -22.47
CA VAL A 209 -2.97 15.93 -23.16
C VAL A 209 -2.96 17.09 -24.17
N HIS A 210 -4.07 17.34 -24.86
CA HIS A 210 -4.14 18.43 -25.84
C HIS A 210 -4.26 19.84 -25.23
N PHE A 211 -4.78 19.97 -24.01
CA PHE A 211 -4.99 21.26 -23.35
C PHE A 211 -3.98 21.57 -22.22
N GLY A 212 -3.35 20.56 -21.61
CA GLY A 212 -2.48 20.67 -20.44
C GLY A 212 -0.99 20.93 -20.74
N LEU A 213 -0.55 20.80 -21.99
CA LEU A 213 0.85 21.01 -22.41
C LEU A 213 1.14 22.44 -22.95
N GLN A 214 0.31 23.44 -22.63
CA GLN A 214 0.56 24.86 -22.91
C GLN A 214 0.94 25.63 -21.65
#